data_AF-A0A414AL85-F1
#
_entry.id   AF-A0A414AL85-F1
#
_cell.length_a   1.000
_cell.length_b   1.000
_cell.length_c   1.000
_cell.angle_alpha   90.00
_cell.angle_beta   90.00
_cell.angle_gamma   90.00
#
_symmetry.space_group_name_H-M   'P 1'
#
loop_
_entity.id
_entity.type
_entity.pdbx_description
1 polymer ?
#
loop_
_entity_poly.entity_id
_entity_poly.type
_entity_poly.pdbx_seq_one_letter_code
_entity_poly.pdbx_strand_id
1 'polypeptide(L)'
;MINTATWNQWDDIHSTSEQLKRQKKACEKGLSPLEINESDCNAVFKGSSSKYTTTLSNCTCRDFALRKLPCKHMYRLAYELHLFNPPCEVASTDVPQLNKNEAMQIIKSVLTPEEQQIFGYFCYHCGNNNASEELFPIEFANKLIGANLACEVTDTAKLLKHLHISKVRKFLPPGTKSPRTKAELIDIVAPTVNNNDIIFPDEKKCLTLHPSVSHLGHTIHRQICIMYPDSEQEYV
;
A
#
# COMPACT_ATOMS: atom_id res chain seq x y z
N MET A 1 -27.46 -16.07 3.02
CA MET A 1 -26.63 -16.24 4.23
C MET A 1 -25.43 -17.07 3.84
N ILE A 2 -24.22 -16.51 3.97
CA ILE A 2 -22.98 -17.24 3.70
C ILE A 2 -22.86 -18.33 4.77
N ASN A 3 -22.74 -19.59 4.36
CA ASN A 3 -22.65 -20.72 5.28
C ASN A 3 -21.22 -20.80 5.88
N THR A 4 -21.02 -20.12 7.01
CA THR A 4 -19.76 -20.06 7.76
C THR A 4 -19.26 -21.44 8.22
N ALA A 5 -20.17 -22.43 8.36
CA ALA A 5 -19.83 -23.78 8.83
C ALA A 5 -18.81 -24.49 7.94
N THR A 6 -18.75 -24.15 6.64
CA THR A 6 -17.81 -24.77 5.70
C THR A 6 -16.37 -24.34 5.99
N TRP A 7 -16.13 -23.14 6.51
CA TRP A 7 -14.78 -22.66 6.81
C TRP A 7 -14.30 -23.12 8.19
N ASN A 8 -15.19 -23.15 9.18
CA ASN A 8 -14.87 -23.49 10.57
C ASN A 8 -14.30 -24.91 10.75
N GLN A 9 -14.48 -25.81 9.76
CA GLN A 9 -13.82 -27.13 9.77
C GLN A 9 -12.29 -27.05 9.85
N TRP A 10 -11.70 -25.87 9.62
CA TRP A 10 -10.26 -25.62 9.65
C TRP A 10 -9.78 -24.88 10.91
N ASP A 11 -10.63 -24.58 11.89
CA ASP A 11 -10.26 -23.71 13.01
C ASP A 11 -9.02 -24.19 13.79
N ASP A 12 -8.87 -25.51 13.95
CA ASP A 12 -7.79 -26.12 14.74
C ASP A 12 -6.40 -26.05 14.10
N ILE A 13 -6.30 -25.73 12.80
CA ILE A 13 -5.04 -25.82 12.05
C ILE A 13 -4.44 -24.45 11.69
N HIS A 14 -5.21 -23.37 11.79
CA HIS A 14 -4.81 -22.04 11.33
C HIS A 14 -3.55 -21.49 12.03
N SER A 15 -3.34 -21.85 13.29
CA SER A 15 -2.20 -21.41 14.11
C SER A 15 -0.89 -22.17 13.82
N THR A 16 -0.93 -23.24 13.03
CA THR A 16 0.28 -24.03 12.72
C THR A 16 1.26 -23.23 11.85
N SER A 17 2.56 -23.43 12.06
CA SER A 17 3.62 -22.69 11.35
C SER A 17 3.52 -22.81 9.82
N GLU A 18 3.14 -23.98 9.32
CA GLU A 18 2.92 -24.22 7.89
C GLU A 18 1.70 -23.48 7.33
N GLN A 19 0.69 -23.21 8.16
CA GLN A 19 -0.51 -22.49 7.76
C GLN A 19 -0.33 -20.99 7.82
N LEU A 20 0.41 -20.49 8.81
CA LEU A 20 0.84 -19.09 8.86
C LEU A 20 1.66 -18.69 7.61
N LYS A 21 2.54 -19.56 7.12
CA LYS A 21 3.26 -19.34 5.85
C LYS A 21 2.31 -19.20 4.65
N ARG A 22 1.20 -19.93 4.65
CA ARG A 22 0.21 -19.90 3.55
C ARG A 22 -0.70 -18.70 3.63
N GLN A 23 -1.08 -18.28 4.84
CA GLN A 23 -1.76 -17.02 5.09
C GLN A 23 -0.90 -15.85 4.60
N LYS A 24 0.41 -15.86 4.91
CA LYS A 24 1.34 -14.85 4.38
C LYS A 24 1.34 -14.78 2.86
N LYS A 25 1.36 -15.93 2.18
CA LYS A 25 1.28 -15.99 0.71
C LYS A 25 -0.09 -15.58 0.17
N ALA A 26 -1.16 -15.74 0.95
CA ALA A 26 -2.51 -15.31 0.57
C ALA A 26 -2.62 -13.78 0.48
N CYS A 27 -1.83 -13.06 1.29
CA CYS A 27 -1.73 -11.60 1.29
C CYS A 27 -1.02 -11.02 0.05
N GLU A 28 -0.34 -11.82 -0.77
CA GLU A 28 0.42 -11.34 -1.94
C GLU A 28 -0.51 -10.83 -3.06
N LYS A 29 -0.17 -9.70 -3.69
CA LYS A 29 -0.91 -9.11 -4.83
C LYS A 29 -1.08 -10.07 -6.01
N GLY A 30 -0.12 -10.97 -6.22
CA GLY A 30 -0.18 -11.97 -7.29
C GLY A 30 -1.24 -13.05 -7.08
N LEU A 31 -1.87 -13.09 -5.90
CA LEU A 31 -2.86 -14.10 -5.54
C LEU A 31 -4.30 -13.59 -5.53
N SER A 32 -4.57 -12.41 -6.08
CA SER A 32 -5.93 -11.92 -6.19
C SER A 32 -6.80 -12.84 -7.06
N PRO A 33 -8.08 -13.05 -6.69
CA PRO A 33 -8.99 -13.81 -7.53
C PRO A 33 -9.22 -13.09 -8.86
N LEU A 34 -9.34 -13.87 -9.93
CA LEU A 34 -9.79 -13.39 -11.24
C LEU A 34 -11.30 -13.17 -11.25
N GLU A 35 -12.02 -14.05 -10.56
CA GLU A 35 -13.48 -14.08 -10.48
C GLU A 35 -13.86 -14.59 -9.08
N ILE A 36 -14.90 -14.00 -8.47
CA ILE A 36 -15.48 -14.43 -7.19
C ILE A 36 -17.00 -14.57 -7.34
N ASN A 37 -17.55 -15.64 -6.77
CA ASN A 37 -18.98 -15.83 -6.63
C ASN A 37 -19.28 -15.99 -5.13
N GLU A 38 -19.78 -14.91 -4.53
CA GLU A 38 -20.10 -14.85 -3.10
C GLU A 38 -21.25 -15.80 -2.73
N SER A 39 -22.24 -15.96 -3.62
CA SER A 39 -23.39 -16.84 -3.39
C SER A 39 -22.98 -18.29 -3.24
N ASP A 40 -22.08 -18.75 -4.11
CA ASP A 40 -21.58 -20.13 -4.13
C ASP A 40 -20.28 -20.32 -3.34
N CYS A 41 -19.79 -19.25 -2.68
CA CYS A 41 -18.55 -19.24 -1.88
C CYS A 41 -17.36 -19.84 -2.63
N ASN A 42 -17.16 -19.42 -3.88
CA ASN A 42 -16.08 -19.90 -4.73
C ASN A 42 -15.37 -18.77 -5.48
N ALA A 43 -14.14 -19.04 -5.92
CA ALA A 43 -13.35 -18.14 -6.74
C ALA A 43 -12.42 -18.86 -7.68
N VAL A 44 -11.98 -18.14 -8.71
CA VAL A 44 -11.02 -18.59 -9.70
C VAL A 44 -9.72 -17.81 -9.54
N PHE A 45 -8.61 -18.50 -9.35
CA PHE A 45 -7.28 -17.89 -9.19
C PHE A 45 -6.39 -18.16 -10.39
N LYS A 46 -5.45 -17.23 -10.65
CA LYS A 46 -4.42 -17.41 -11.66
C LYS A 46 -3.34 -18.37 -11.15
N GLY A 47 -3.08 -19.44 -11.89
CA GLY A 47 -1.91 -20.31 -11.71
C GLY A 47 -0.83 -20.04 -12.76
N SER A 48 0.29 -20.75 -12.63
CA SER A 48 1.44 -20.59 -13.54
C SER A 48 1.13 -21.02 -14.98
N SER A 49 0.27 -22.03 -15.15
CA SER A 49 -0.10 -22.60 -16.45
C SER A 49 -1.60 -22.91 -16.59
N SER A 50 -2.38 -22.74 -15.51
CA SER A 50 -3.82 -23.01 -15.49
C SER A 50 -4.55 -22.13 -14.47
N LYS A 51 -5.87 -22.09 -14.52
CA LYS A 51 -6.72 -21.45 -13.50
C LYS A 51 -7.00 -22.44 -12.36
N TYR A 52 -7.07 -21.97 -11.12
CA TYR A 52 -7.44 -22.79 -9.97
C TYR A 52 -8.84 -22.42 -9.48
N THR A 53 -9.75 -23.38 -9.50
CA THR A 53 -11.07 -23.26 -8.88
C THR A 53 -10.94 -23.58 -7.41
N THR A 54 -11.44 -22.68 -6.56
CA THR A 54 -11.28 -22.73 -5.12
C THR A 54 -12.62 -22.48 -4.45
N THR A 55 -12.93 -23.29 -3.44
CA THR A 55 -14.03 -23.10 -2.49
C THR A 55 -13.45 -23.05 -1.07
N LEU A 56 -14.30 -22.81 -0.07
CA LEU A 56 -13.89 -22.84 1.33
C LEU A 56 -13.46 -24.24 1.84
N SER A 57 -13.79 -25.30 1.11
CA SER A 57 -13.49 -26.70 1.48
C SER A 57 -12.57 -27.43 0.50
N ASN A 58 -12.33 -26.89 -0.70
CA ASN A 58 -11.56 -27.56 -1.74
C ASN A 58 -10.80 -26.56 -2.64
N CYS A 59 -9.69 -27.00 -3.23
CA CYS A 59 -8.97 -26.23 -4.23
C CYS A 59 -8.33 -27.17 -5.26
N THR A 60 -8.41 -26.82 -6.55
CA THR A 60 -7.80 -27.62 -7.63
C THR A 60 -6.28 -27.48 -7.72
N CYS A 61 -5.65 -26.69 -6.85
CA CYS A 61 -4.20 -26.54 -6.82
C CYS A 61 -3.49 -27.77 -6.25
N ARG A 62 -2.24 -27.97 -6.67
CA ARG A 62 -1.39 -29.08 -6.19
C ARG A 62 -1.18 -29.09 -4.67
N ASP A 63 -1.08 -27.93 -4.03
CA ASP A 63 -0.85 -27.82 -2.58
C ASP A 63 -2.00 -28.46 -1.78
N PHE A 64 -3.25 -28.16 -2.15
CA PHE A 64 -4.41 -28.79 -1.56
C PHE A 64 -4.53 -30.26 -1.95
N ALA A 65 -4.27 -30.60 -3.22
CA ALA A 65 -4.36 -31.97 -3.69
C ALA A 65 -3.48 -32.95 -2.88
N LEU A 66 -2.28 -32.51 -2.48
CA LEU A 66 -1.33 -33.29 -1.71
C LEU A 66 -1.60 -33.28 -0.20
N ARG A 67 -1.94 -32.11 0.36
CA ARG A 67 -2.03 -31.94 1.83
C ARG A 67 -3.43 -32.15 2.39
N LYS A 68 -4.46 -31.94 1.58
CA LYS A 68 -5.88 -31.90 2.01
C LYS A 68 -6.12 -30.92 3.16
N LEU A 69 -5.35 -29.84 3.18
CA LEU A 69 -5.44 -28.74 4.13
C LEU A 69 -5.53 -27.41 3.37
N PRO A 70 -6.09 -26.36 3.98
CA PRO A 70 -6.16 -25.03 3.40
C PRO A 70 -4.85 -24.60 2.76
N CYS A 71 -4.97 -24.25 1.48
CA CYS A 71 -3.89 -23.67 0.70
C CYS A 71 -4.02 -22.14 0.70
N LYS A 72 -3.02 -21.45 0.14
CA LYS A 72 -3.04 -19.98 0.03
C LYS A 72 -4.29 -19.42 -0.68
N HIS A 73 -4.83 -20.11 -1.69
CA HIS A 73 -6.03 -19.64 -2.40
C HIS A 73 -7.28 -19.69 -1.53
N MET A 74 -7.40 -20.73 -0.69
CA MET A 74 -8.53 -20.89 0.22
C MET A 74 -8.52 -19.79 1.29
N TYR A 75 -7.35 -19.46 1.86
CA TYR A 75 -7.22 -18.30 2.76
C TYR A 75 -7.55 -16.99 2.09
N ARG A 76 -7.11 -16.79 0.84
CA ARG A 76 -7.44 -15.57 0.10
C ARG A 76 -8.95 -15.47 -0.13
N LEU A 77 -9.60 -16.55 -0.57
CA LEU A 77 -11.05 -16.59 -0.72
C LEU A 77 -11.78 -16.31 0.60
N ALA A 78 -11.36 -16.92 1.71
CA ALA A 78 -11.97 -16.69 3.02
C ALA A 78 -11.82 -15.23 3.48
N TYR A 79 -10.72 -14.56 3.14
CA TYR A 79 -10.55 -13.13 3.37
C TYR A 79 -11.50 -12.27 2.51
N GLU A 80 -11.60 -12.55 1.20
CA GLU A 80 -12.50 -11.82 0.29
C GLU A 80 -13.98 -11.99 0.69
N LEU A 81 -14.35 -13.13 1.29
CA LEU A 81 -15.69 -13.39 1.83
C LEU A 81 -15.87 -12.92 3.29
N HIS A 82 -14.88 -12.22 3.86
CA HIS A 82 -14.89 -11.72 5.24
C HIS A 82 -15.07 -12.79 6.34
N LEU A 83 -14.64 -14.02 6.06
CA LEU A 83 -14.71 -15.16 6.99
C LEU A 83 -13.41 -15.38 7.77
N PHE A 84 -12.29 -14.83 7.29
CA PHE A 84 -10.98 -15.02 7.91
C PHE A 84 -10.11 -13.79 7.73
N ASN A 85 -9.49 -13.32 8.82
CA ASN A 85 -8.54 -12.23 8.78
C ASN A 85 -7.11 -12.76 9.00
N PRO A 86 -6.25 -12.83 7.97
CA PRO A 86 -4.88 -13.26 8.15
C PRO A 86 -4.08 -12.24 8.98
N PRO A 87 -3.03 -12.67 9.70
CA PRO A 87 -2.19 -11.78 10.53
C PRO A 87 -1.29 -10.85 9.70
N CYS A 88 -1.39 -10.86 8.37
CA CYS A 88 -0.68 -9.96 7.47
C CYS A 88 -1.64 -9.00 6.80
N GLU A 89 -1.18 -7.77 6.51
CA GLU A 89 -1.89 -6.87 5.63
C GLU A 89 -2.01 -7.50 4.24
N VAL A 90 -3.25 -7.77 3.81
CA VAL A 90 -3.53 -8.24 2.45
C VAL A 90 -3.30 -7.07 1.51
N ALA A 91 -2.46 -7.24 0.49
CA ALA A 91 -2.32 -6.25 -0.57
C ALA A 91 -3.69 -6.04 -1.23
N SER A 92 -4.35 -4.93 -0.89
CA SER A 92 -5.74 -4.66 -1.27
C SER A 92 -5.90 -4.62 -2.78
N THR A 93 -6.93 -5.30 -3.30
CA THR A 93 -7.32 -5.24 -4.71
C THR A 93 -8.38 -4.20 -5.04
N ASP A 94 -8.99 -3.54 -4.06
CA ASP A 94 -10.14 -2.66 -4.30
C ASP A 94 -9.83 -1.17 -4.19
N VAL A 95 -8.62 -0.78 -4.60
CA VAL A 95 -8.41 0.61 -4.99
C VAL A 95 -8.56 0.65 -6.52
N PRO A 96 -9.69 1.17 -7.06
CA PRO A 96 -9.86 1.35 -8.49
C PRO A 96 -8.61 2.01 -9.06
N GLN A 97 -7.90 1.27 -9.91
CA GLN A 97 -6.68 1.77 -10.52
C GLN A 97 -7.10 2.74 -11.62
N LEU A 98 -6.61 3.98 -11.54
CA LEU A 98 -6.83 4.94 -12.60
C LEU A 98 -6.04 4.49 -13.82
N ASN A 99 -6.65 4.58 -14.99
CA ASN A 99 -5.88 4.53 -16.23
C ASN A 99 -5.21 5.90 -16.49
N LYS A 100 -4.26 5.91 -17.44
CA LYS A 100 -3.52 7.12 -17.81
C LYS A 100 -4.43 8.31 -18.12
N ASN A 101 -5.52 8.09 -18.87
CA ASN A 101 -6.38 9.18 -19.32
C ASN A 101 -7.20 9.75 -18.16
N GLU A 102 -7.76 8.89 -17.31
CA GLU A 102 -8.48 9.30 -16.11
C GLU A 102 -7.58 10.10 -15.16
N ALA A 103 -6.37 9.59 -14.89
CA ALA A 103 -5.41 10.28 -14.04
C ALA A 103 -5.06 11.66 -14.61
N MET A 104 -4.76 11.76 -15.91
CA MET A 104 -4.45 13.05 -16.54
C MET A 104 -5.66 14.01 -16.58
N GLN A 105 -6.88 13.50 -16.68
CA GLN A 105 -8.09 14.34 -16.59
C GLN A 105 -8.27 14.92 -15.18
N ILE A 106 -8.09 14.11 -14.14
CA ILE A 106 -8.15 14.56 -12.74
C ILE A 106 -7.06 15.59 -12.45
N ILE A 107 -5.83 15.31 -12.89
CA ILE A 107 -4.68 16.23 -12.71
C ILE A 107 -5.00 17.60 -13.34
N LYS A 108 -5.51 17.62 -14.57
CA LYS A 108 -5.84 18.86 -15.28
C LYS A 108 -7.02 19.62 -14.68
N SER A 109 -7.98 18.91 -14.08
CA SER A 109 -9.17 19.54 -13.51
C SER A 109 -8.92 20.09 -12.10
N VAL A 110 -8.03 19.48 -11.33
CA VAL A 110 -7.80 19.83 -9.93
C VAL A 110 -6.57 20.73 -9.74
N LEU A 111 -5.53 20.61 -10.56
CA LEU A 111 -4.25 21.30 -10.38
C LEU A 111 -4.02 22.45 -11.37
N THR A 112 -3.45 23.57 -10.91
CA THR A 112 -2.96 24.65 -11.80
C THR A 112 -1.74 24.19 -12.63
N PRO A 113 -1.36 24.88 -13.71
CA PRO A 113 -0.17 24.52 -14.49
C PRO A 113 1.13 24.41 -13.67
N GLU A 114 1.32 25.26 -12.67
CA GLU A 114 2.46 25.22 -11.76
C GLU A 114 2.39 24.00 -10.83
N GLU A 115 1.21 23.75 -10.27
CA GLU A 115 0.95 22.57 -9.42
C GLU A 115 1.10 21.25 -10.20
N GLN A 116 0.74 21.23 -11.48
CA GLN A 116 0.94 20.08 -12.35
C GLN A 116 2.43 19.76 -12.50
N GLN A 117 3.28 20.77 -12.70
CA GLN A 117 4.73 20.57 -12.77
C GLN A 117 5.30 20.03 -11.45
N ILE A 118 4.89 20.60 -10.31
CA ILE A 118 5.27 20.11 -8.98
C ILE A 118 4.82 18.65 -8.79
N PHE A 119 3.58 18.32 -9.15
CA PHE A 119 3.07 16.96 -9.09
C PHE A 119 3.80 16.01 -10.05
N GLY A 120 4.29 16.52 -11.19
CA GLY A 120 5.13 15.79 -12.13
C GLY A 120 6.46 15.36 -11.52
N TYR A 121 7.12 16.24 -10.75
CA TYR A 121 8.33 15.88 -9.99
C TYR A 121 8.02 14.87 -8.88
N PHE A 122 6.93 15.08 -8.13
CA PHE A 122 6.48 14.12 -7.12
C PHE A 122 6.24 12.73 -7.71
N CYS A 123 5.62 12.67 -8.89
CA CYS A 123 5.40 11.44 -9.66
C CYS A 123 6.70 10.74 -10.08
N TYR A 124 7.75 11.51 -10.39
CA TYR A 124 9.07 10.98 -10.70
C TYR A 124 9.73 10.35 -9.47
N HIS A 125 9.73 11.06 -8.33
CA HIS A 125 10.35 10.63 -7.08
C HIS A 125 9.64 9.45 -6.42
N CYS A 126 8.30 9.45 -6.43
CA CYS A 126 7.48 8.45 -5.74
C CYS A 126 6.99 7.32 -6.68
N GLY A 127 7.20 7.44 -7.98
CA GLY A 127 6.93 6.38 -8.95
C GLY A 127 7.71 5.10 -8.65
N ASN A 128 7.22 3.96 -9.15
CA ASN A 128 7.82 2.63 -8.95
C ASN A 128 7.62 2.04 -7.53
N ASN A 129 6.36 1.91 -7.11
CA ASN A 129 5.90 1.33 -5.83
C ASN A 129 6.04 2.20 -4.57
N ASN A 130 5.80 3.52 -4.65
CA ASN A 130 5.74 4.40 -3.45
C ASN A 130 7.04 4.36 -2.62
N ALA A 131 8.17 4.24 -3.30
CA ALA A 131 9.47 4.07 -2.64
C ALA A 131 9.89 5.33 -1.86
N SER A 132 9.36 6.49 -2.24
CA SER A 132 9.68 7.78 -1.64
C SER A 132 8.45 8.45 -1.02
N GLU A 133 8.73 9.53 -0.30
CA GLU A 133 7.77 10.38 0.37
C GLU A 133 8.26 11.85 0.34
N GLU A 134 7.34 12.80 0.25
CA GLU A 134 7.66 14.22 0.15
C GLU A 134 6.77 15.08 1.06
N LEU A 135 7.30 16.24 1.48
CA LEU A 135 6.57 17.21 2.30
C LEU A 135 5.96 18.30 1.42
N PHE A 136 4.64 18.46 1.51
CA PHE A 136 3.92 19.52 0.82
C PHE A 136 3.19 20.44 1.81
N PRO A 137 3.01 21.74 1.48
CA PRO A 137 2.10 22.63 2.20
C PRO A 137 0.70 22.03 2.33
N ILE A 138 0.03 22.24 3.46
CA ILE A 138 -1.26 21.61 3.77
C ILE A 138 -2.33 21.81 2.69
N GLU A 139 -2.38 22.99 2.07
CA GLU A 139 -3.38 23.29 1.02
C GLU A 139 -3.18 22.41 -0.21
N PHE A 140 -1.95 22.36 -0.74
CA PHE A 140 -1.61 21.52 -1.89
C PHE A 140 -1.74 20.03 -1.54
N ALA A 141 -1.32 19.64 -0.34
CA ALA A 141 -1.45 18.27 0.14
C ALA A 141 -2.92 17.81 0.19
N ASN A 142 -3.80 18.61 0.79
CA ASN A 142 -5.22 18.30 0.89
C ASN A 142 -5.88 18.21 -0.50
N LYS A 143 -5.46 19.05 -1.44
CA LYS A 143 -5.91 19.00 -2.83
C LYS A 143 -5.56 17.67 -3.50
N LEU A 144 -4.33 17.19 -3.35
CA LEU A 144 -3.90 15.89 -3.89
C LEU A 144 -4.62 14.71 -3.24
N ILE A 145 -4.81 14.76 -1.90
CA ILE A 145 -5.53 13.73 -1.15
C ILE A 145 -7.00 13.67 -1.57
N GLY A 146 -7.68 14.81 -1.64
CA GLY A 146 -9.09 14.89 -2.04
C GLY A 146 -9.35 14.37 -3.46
N ALA A 147 -8.35 14.41 -4.33
CA ALA A 147 -8.41 13.88 -5.69
C ALA A 147 -7.92 12.42 -5.82
N ASN A 148 -7.58 11.75 -4.73
CA ASN A 148 -6.98 10.41 -4.72
C ASN A 148 -5.70 10.30 -5.58
N LEU A 149 -4.93 11.39 -5.69
CA LEU A 149 -3.63 11.41 -6.36
C LEU A 149 -2.48 11.09 -5.39
N ALA A 150 -2.66 11.41 -4.11
CA ALA A 150 -1.70 11.15 -3.05
C ALA A 150 -2.40 10.64 -1.77
N CYS A 151 -1.64 10.03 -0.87
CA CYS A 151 -2.09 9.71 0.48
C CYS A 151 -1.02 10.10 1.51
N GLU A 152 -1.46 10.33 2.75
CA GLU A 152 -0.55 10.61 3.87
C GLU A 152 0.25 9.36 4.23
N VAL A 153 1.53 9.56 4.50
CA VAL A 153 2.42 8.49 4.96
C VAL A 153 2.06 8.16 6.42
N THR A 154 1.79 6.89 6.69
CA THR A 154 1.47 6.40 8.04
C THR A 154 2.65 5.70 8.73
N ASP A 155 3.69 5.34 7.97
CA ASP A 155 4.89 4.71 8.52
C ASP A 155 5.69 5.72 9.37
N THR A 156 5.73 5.47 10.68
CA THR A 156 6.37 6.36 11.65
C THR A 156 7.86 6.55 11.35
N ALA A 157 8.57 5.50 10.90
CA ALA A 157 9.99 5.61 10.60
C ALA A 157 10.23 6.54 9.40
N LYS A 158 9.41 6.44 8.34
CA LYS A 158 9.43 7.36 7.18
C LYS A 158 9.14 8.79 7.62
N LEU A 159 8.10 9.02 8.42
CA LEU A 159 7.75 10.36 8.93
C LEU A 159 8.91 10.99 9.71
N LEU A 160 9.55 10.24 10.60
CA LEU A 160 10.67 10.73 11.41
C LEU A 160 11.92 11.08 10.58
N LYS A 161 12.09 10.51 9.37
CA LYS A 161 13.20 10.90 8.48
C LYS A 161 13.14 12.36 8.07
N HIS A 162 11.94 12.96 8.01
CA HIS A 162 11.77 14.36 7.63
C HIS A 162 11.97 15.36 8.79
N LEU A 163 12.00 14.89 10.05
CA LEU A 163 12.25 15.77 11.19
C LEU A 163 13.75 16.01 11.40
N HIS A 164 14.13 17.20 11.87
CA HIS A 164 15.50 17.43 12.31
C HIS A 164 15.87 16.49 13.48
N ILE A 165 17.12 16.02 13.54
CA ILE A 165 17.58 15.02 14.53
C ILE A 165 17.30 15.46 15.98
N SER A 166 17.39 16.76 16.28
CA SER A 166 17.08 17.28 17.61
C SER A 166 15.62 17.12 18.01
N LYS A 167 14.67 17.15 17.06
CA LYS A 167 13.26 16.86 17.32
C LYS A 167 13.04 15.37 17.56
N VAL A 168 13.66 14.52 16.74
CA VAL A 168 13.55 13.05 16.90
C VAL A 168 14.08 12.61 18.27
N ARG A 169 15.16 13.23 18.77
CA ARG A 169 15.71 12.93 20.10
C ARG A 169 14.75 13.20 21.26
N LYS A 170 13.75 14.07 21.09
CA LYS A 170 12.75 14.33 22.15
C LYS A 170 11.86 13.12 22.43
N PHE A 171 11.78 12.19 21.49
CA PHE A 171 11.04 10.93 21.65
C PHE A 171 11.87 9.81 22.29
N LEU A 172 13.15 10.05 22.62
CA LEU A 172 13.98 9.03 23.23
C LEU A 172 13.49 8.72 24.65
N PRO A 173 13.28 7.45 25.02
CA PRO A 173 12.87 7.09 26.37
C PRO A 173 13.91 7.54 27.41
N PRO A 174 13.49 7.98 28.62
CA PRO A 174 14.40 8.40 29.67
C PRO A 174 15.41 7.31 30.02
N GLY A 175 16.68 7.69 30.20
CA GLY A 175 17.76 6.75 30.55
C GLY A 175 18.35 5.96 29.36
N THR A 176 17.80 6.12 28.15
CA THR A 176 18.39 5.52 26.94
C THR A 176 19.64 6.28 26.51
N LYS A 177 20.74 5.57 26.20
CA LYS A 177 21.93 6.21 25.64
C LYS A 177 21.60 6.79 24.27
N SER A 178 21.95 8.06 24.03
CA SER A 178 21.71 8.70 22.74
C SER A 178 22.45 7.93 21.62
N PRO A 179 21.74 7.49 20.58
CA PRO A 179 22.34 6.86 19.41
C PRO A 179 23.27 7.81 18.65
N ARG A 180 24.20 7.25 17.87
CA ARG A 180 25.17 8.02 17.09
C ARG A 180 24.57 8.53 15.80
N THR A 181 23.76 7.70 15.14
CA THR A 181 23.16 8.06 13.85
C THR A 181 21.67 8.36 13.99
N LYS A 182 21.13 9.16 13.06
CA LYS A 182 19.69 9.42 12.99
C LYS A 182 18.90 8.14 12.66
N ALA A 183 19.47 7.23 11.87
CA ALA A 183 18.84 5.96 11.52
C ALA A 183 18.66 5.08 12.78
N GLU A 184 19.72 4.86 13.55
CA GLU A 184 19.64 4.12 14.82
C GLU A 184 18.65 4.76 15.80
N LEU A 185 18.61 6.10 15.83
CA LEU A 185 17.65 6.84 16.64
C LEU A 185 16.21 6.56 16.22
N ILE A 186 15.93 6.57 14.91
CA ILE A 186 14.60 6.26 14.36
C ILE A 186 14.23 4.82 14.70
N ASP A 187 15.12 3.85 14.53
CA ASP A 187 14.85 2.43 14.81
C ASP A 187 14.44 2.20 16.27
N ILE A 188 14.99 2.98 17.21
CA ILE A 188 14.65 2.89 18.63
C ILE A 188 13.31 3.54 18.95
N VAL A 189 13.02 4.73 18.40
CA VAL A 189 11.85 5.52 18.81
C VAL A 189 10.60 5.19 17.99
N ALA A 190 10.74 4.83 16.70
CA ALA A 190 9.61 4.61 15.79
C ALA A 190 8.55 3.63 16.32
N PRO A 191 8.88 2.52 17.02
CA PRO A 191 7.88 1.61 17.58
C PRO A 191 7.02 2.21 18.70
N THR A 192 7.42 3.34 19.29
CA THR A 192 6.80 3.93 20.50
C THR A 192 6.18 5.30 20.27
N VAL A 193 6.49 5.96 19.16
CA VAL A 193 5.99 7.29 18.83
C VAL A 193 4.60 7.20 18.19
N ASN A 194 3.66 8.01 18.66
CA ASN A 194 2.38 8.18 18.00
C ASN A 194 2.53 9.17 16.83
N ASN A 195 1.98 8.85 15.66
CA ASN A 195 2.04 9.73 14.49
C ASN A 195 1.46 11.12 14.75
N ASN A 196 0.47 11.26 15.63
CA ASN A 196 -0.12 12.54 15.98
C ASN A 196 0.86 13.49 16.71
N ASP A 197 1.92 12.95 17.31
CA ASP A 197 2.96 13.74 17.97
C ASP A 197 4.02 14.25 16.97
N ILE A 198 3.99 13.76 15.73
CA ILE A 198 4.92 14.16 14.67
C ILE A 198 4.38 15.40 13.97
N ILE A 199 4.89 16.56 14.38
CA ILE A 199 4.51 17.85 13.80
C ILE A 199 5.61 18.34 12.85
N PHE A 200 5.28 18.40 11.56
CA PHE A 200 6.14 18.97 10.54
C PHE A 200 6.15 20.52 10.61
N PRO A 201 7.28 21.16 10.27
CA PRO A 201 7.33 22.62 10.17
C PRO A 201 6.40 23.14 9.07
N ASP A 202 5.99 24.40 9.21
CA ASP A 202 5.25 25.19 8.21
C ASP A 202 3.95 24.53 7.71
N GLU A 203 3.23 23.85 8.62
CA GLU A 203 1.95 23.20 8.32
C GLU A 203 2.03 22.29 7.08
N LYS A 204 3.06 21.44 7.03
CA LYS A 204 3.25 20.49 5.93
C LYS A 204 2.69 19.10 6.27
N LYS A 205 2.31 18.37 5.22
CA LYS A 205 1.97 16.94 5.28
C LYS A 205 2.98 16.12 4.49
N CYS A 206 3.31 14.94 5.00
CA CYS A 206 4.18 13.98 4.33
C CYS A 206 3.34 13.03 3.49
N LEU A 207 3.51 13.06 2.17
CA LEU A 207 2.71 12.34 1.21
C LEU A 207 3.52 11.32 0.42
N THR A 208 2.84 10.27 -0.05
CA THR A 208 3.28 9.38 -1.12
C THR A 208 2.18 9.24 -2.17
N LEU A 209 2.45 8.62 -3.32
CA LEU A 209 1.44 8.45 -4.37
C LEU A 209 0.33 7.51 -3.90
N HIS A 210 -0.91 7.89 -4.20
CA HIS A 210 -2.05 7.05 -3.84
C HIS A 210 -1.98 5.70 -4.57
N PRO A 211 -2.38 4.57 -3.95
CA PRO A 211 -2.31 3.25 -4.58
C PRO A 211 -3.08 3.13 -5.91
N SER A 212 -4.07 3.99 -6.19
CA SER A 212 -4.79 4.02 -7.48
C SER A 212 -3.95 4.52 -8.65
N VAL A 213 -2.91 5.31 -8.38
CA VAL A 213 -2.17 6.07 -9.41
C VAL A 213 -0.66 5.81 -9.39
N SER A 214 -0.13 5.24 -8.30
CA SER A 214 1.32 5.04 -8.12
C SER A 214 2.00 4.23 -9.23
N HIS A 215 1.28 3.28 -9.81
CA HIS A 215 1.76 2.47 -10.93
C HIS A 215 1.97 3.30 -12.22
N LEU A 216 1.38 4.50 -12.30
CA LEU A 216 1.51 5.43 -13.41
C LEU A 216 2.52 6.56 -13.18
N GLY A 217 3.17 6.65 -12.01
CA GLY A 217 4.00 7.82 -11.64
C GLY A 217 4.94 8.30 -12.76
N HIS A 218 5.80 7.42 -13.28
CA HIS A 218 6.70 7.80 -14.38
C HIS A 218 5.99 8.09 -15.71
N THR A 219 4.84 7.46 -15.96
CA THR A 219 4.02 7.74 -17.14
C THR A 219 3.40 9.13 -17.06
N ILE A 220 2.86 9.50 -15.90
CA ILE A 220 2.30 10.83 -15.64
C ILE A 220 3.39 11.89 -15.74
N HIS A 221 4.53 11.69 -15.07
CA HIS A 221 5.68 12.59 -15.16
C HIS A 221 6.04 12.90 -16.62
N ARG A 222 6.22 11.86 -17.46
CA ARG A 222 6.50 12.05 -18.89
C ARG A 222 5.42 12.85 -19.63
N GLN A 223 4.15 12.66 -19.31
CA GLN A 223 3.09 13.45 -19.95
C GLN A 223 3.13 14.92 -19.55
N ILE A 224 3.41 15.19 -18.28
CA ILE A 224 3.52 16.54 -17.76
C ILE A 224 4.72 17.25 -18.41
N CYS A 225 5.87 16.59 -18.55
CA CYS A 225 7.02 17.14 -19.30
C CYS A 225 6.72 17.40 -20.78
N ILE A 226 5.84 16.62 -21.41
CA ILE A 226 5.40 16.88 -22.80
C ILE A 226 4.46 18.10 -22.87
N MET A 227 3.62 18.30 -21.86
CA MET A 227 2.70 19.44 -21.78
C MET A 227 3.40 20.76 -21.45
N TYR A 228 4.45 20.66 -20.62
CA TYR A 228 5.28 21.79 -20.19
C TYR A 228 6.73 21.47 -20.54
N PRO A 229 7.08 21.44 -21.84
CA PRO A 229 8.47 21.29 -22.25
C PRO A 229 9.22 22.51 -21.74
N ASP A 230 10.27 22.29 -20.93
CA ASP A 230 11.07 23.34 -20.29
C ASP A 230 11.29 24.53 -21.24
N SER A 231 10.58 25.64 -21.01
CA SER A 231 11.10 26.95 -21.39
C SER A 231 12.08 27.33 -20.29
N GLU A 232 13.36 27.05 -20.53
CA GLU A 232 14.51 27.37 -19.69
C GLU A 232 14.82 26.38 -18.55
N GLN A 233 15.71 25.43 -18.86
CA GLN A 233 16.68 24.92 -17.90
C GLN A 233 17.65 26.05 -17.51
N GLU A 234 17.20 27.04 -16.74
CA GLU A 234 18.08 27.92 -15.97
C GLU A 234 17.79 27.71 -14.49
N TYR A 235 18.47 26.71 -13.92
CA TYR A 235 18.79 26.73 -12.49
C TYR A 235 20.31 26.55 -12.37
N VAL A 236 20.96 27.70 -12.20
CA VAL A 236 22.30 27.88 -11.63
C VAL A 236 22.33 27.38 -10.20
#